data_AF-A0A7S2IQG9-F1
#
_entry.id   AF-A0A7S2IQG9-F1
#
_cell.length_a   1.000
_cell.length_b   1.000
_cell.length_c   1.000
_cell.angle_alpha   90.00
_cell.angle_beta   90.00
_cell.angle_gamma   90.00
#
_symmetry.space_group_name_H-M   'P 1'
#
loop_
_entity.id
_entity.type
_entity.pdbx_description
1 polymer ?
#
loop_
_entity_poly.entity_id
_entity_poly.type
_entity_poly.pdbx_seq_one_letter_code
_entity_poly.pdbx_strand_id
1 'polypeptide(L)'
;DDDALPWWSPSRWSIRCLLAVLAAILCFGVHQALRPPALTPFASCHGDSPILVGTHHKTGTVLMRHILRQVCPLLNWRCSIDNEPMTCNSADQARAAGFQVCFLQHGIQFKKIQSNTPFRFVHVIRDPMEVVISGYQYHLKTTERWALRPDQRYNGTSYRQYLNSLSMTDGLRAELKHSLKDALKTMPRLLNRTIGRACTLTVKLEDFERDWRGTTTRLWDIMGVEDSGVALRLDQAISKHNVYQAERPRYFNKHVSSGTSRGAIRALVRGVPDLYGKIQDVRARLGYPAEGREMESAY
;
A
#
# COMPACT_ATOMS: atom_id res chain seq x y z
N ASP A 1 6.41 28.58 -76.54
CA ASP A 1 7.19 29.59 -75.81
C ASP A 1 6.33 30.25 -74.76
N ASP A 2 6.83 30.14 -73.52
CA ASP A 2 6.48 30.86 -72.29
C ASP A 2 5.09 30.67 -71.64
N ASP A 3 4.93 29.53 -70.96
CA ASP A 3 4.01 29.39 -69.82
C ASP A 3 4.76 29.68 -68.51
N ALA A 4 4.50 30.87 -67.94
CA ALA A 4 5.05 31.32 -66.66
C ALA A 4 4.27 30.72 -65.47
N LEU A 5 4.99 30.04 -64.58
CA LEU A 5 4.49 29.59 -63.27
C LEU A 5 4.38 30.79 -62.29
N PRO A 6 3.30 30.91 -61.49
CA PRO A 6 3.22 31.92 -60.45
C PRO A 6 3.93 31.45 -59.17
N TRP A 7 4.91 32.24 -58.79
CA TRP A 7 5.68 32.25 -57.55
C TRP A 7 4.77 32.57 -56.36
N TRP A 8 4.63 31.63 -55.43
CA TRP A 8 4.02 31.88 -54.11
C TRP A 8 5.07 32.49 -53.17
N SER A 9 4.91 33.77 -52.83
CA SER A 9 5.66 34.39 -51.73
C SER A 9 4.97 34.05 -50.39
N PRO A 10 5.65 33.45 -49.40
CA PRO A 10 5.07 33.27 -48.08
C PRO A 10 4.89 34.65 -47.43
N SER A 11 3.65 34.98 -47.09
CA SER A 11 3.30 36.24 -46.43
C SER A 11 4.00 36.35 -45.07
N ARG A 12 4.47 37.56 -44.73
CA ARG A 12 5.17 37.90 -43.48
C ARG A 12 4.38 37.61 -42.18
N TRP A 13 3.15 37.14 -42.30
CA TRP A 13 2.27 36.74 -41.20
C TRP A 13 2.60 35.35 -40.63
N SER A 14 3.18 34.44 -41.40
CA SER A 14 3.47 33.07 -40.94
C SER A 14 4.63 33.00 -39.94
N ILE A 15 5.65 33.85 -40.10
CA ILE A 15 6.86 33.85 -39.25
C ILE A 15 6.58 34.44 -37.86
N ARG A 16 5.74 35.49 -37.78
CA ARG A 16 5.39 36.12 -36.49
C ARG A 16 4.54 35.21 -35.59
N CYS A 17 3.62 34.45 -36.17
CA CYS A 17 2.86 33.45 -35.42
C CYS A 17 3.75 32.29 -34.94
N LEU A 18 4.68 31.82 -35.76
CA LEU A 18 5.60 30.75 -35.38
C LEU A 18 6.56 31.17 -34.25
N LEU A 19 7.07 32.41 -34.28
CA LEU A 19 7.91 32.95 -33.22
C LEU A 19 7.14 33.18 -31.91
N ALA A 20 5.88 33.61 -31.98
CA ALA A 20 5.04 33.76 -30.80
C ALA A 20 4.70 32.40 -30.14
N VAL A 21 4.44 31.36 -30.93
CA VAL A 21 4.21 30.00 -30.43
C VAL A 21 5.48 29.39 -29.85
N LEU A 22 6.64 29.58 -30.50
CA LEU A 22 7.94 29.13 -29.98
C LEU A 22 8.32 29.87 -28.68
N ALA A 23 8.09 31.19 -28.61
CA ALA A 23 8.32 31.97 -27.39
C ALA A 23 7.36 31.54 -26.27
N ALA A 24 6.10 31.25 -26.57
CA ALA A 24 5.15 30.71 -25.58
C ALA A 24 5.56 29.32 -25.09
N ILE A 25 6.01 28.42 -25.98
CA ILE A 25 6.51 27.08 -25.61
C ILE A 25 7.80 27.18 -24.79
N LEU A 26 8.73 28.08 -25.15
CA LEU A 26 9.94 28.35 -24.37
C LEU A 26 9.61 28.97 -23.01
N CYS A 27 8.71 29.94 -22.94
CA CYS A 27 8.29 30.54 -21.67
C CYS A 27 7.51 29.56 -20.78
N PHE A 28 6.64 28.71 -21.33
CA PHE A 28 5.94 27.67 -20.56
C PHE A 28 6.88 26.55 -20.11
N GLY A 29 7.79 26.12 -20.99
CA GLY A 29 8.79 25.09 -20.69
C GLY A 29 9.82 25.56 -19.65
N VAL A 30 10.25 26.82 -19.71
CA VAL A 30 11.19 27.41 -18.75
C VAL A 30 10.49 27.70 -17.41
N HIS A 31 9.21 28.08 -17.38
CA HIS A 31 8.50 28.26 -16.11
C HIS A 31 8.20 26.95 -15.38
N GLN A 32 8.02 25.83 -16.07
CA GLN A 32 7.96 24.51 -15.40
C GLN A 32 9.33 24.06 -14.88
N ALA A 33 10.42 24.40 -15.59
CA ALA A 33 11.78 24.04 -15.19
C ALA A 33 12.33 24.84 -13.98
N LEU A 34 11.73 26.00 -13.67
CA LEU A 34 12.18 26.89 -12.58
C LEU A 34 11.30 26.83 -11.32
N ARG A 35 10.31 25.94 -11.25
CA ARG A 35 9.71 25.63 -9.96
C ARG A 35 10.77 24.86 -9.16
N PRO A 36 11.19 25.33 -7.97
CA PRO A 36 11.97 24.48 -7.09
C PRO A 36 11.19 23.17 -6.95
N PRO A 37 11.84 22.00 -7.00
CA PRO A 37 11.15 20.73 -6.81
C PRO A 37 10.34 20.88 -5.54
N ALA A 38 9.02 20.67 -5.64
CA ALA A 38 8.14 20.79 -4.49
C ALA A 38 8.78 19.98 -3.37
N LEU A 39 9.15 20.66 -2.27
CA LEU A 39 9.79 20.00 -1.13
C LEU A 39 8.95 18.77 -0.81
N THR A 40 9.59 17.60 -0.81
CA THR A 40 8.85 16.37 -0.64
C THR A 40 8.21 16.39 0.76
N PRO A 41 6.97 15.89 0.94
CA PRO A 41 6.27 15.95 2.23
C PRO A 41 7.08 15.41 3.43
N PHE A 42 8.07 14.55 3.17
CA PHE A 42 8.93 13.97 4.20
C PHE A 42 10.36 14.51 4.23
N ALA A 43 10.70 15.56 3.49
CA ALA A 43 12.06 16.13 3.46
C ALA A 43 12.63 16.44 4.86
N SER A 44 11.80 16.99 5.76
CA SER A 44 12.19 17.29 7.15
C SER A 44 12.40 16.04 8.03
N CYS A 45 12.07 14.86 7.50
CA CYS A 45 12.21 13.57 8.16
C CYS A 45 13.44 12.80 7.69
N HIS A 46 14.12 13.29 6.65
CA HIS A 46 15.30 12.64 6.08
C HIS A 46 16.47 12.69 7.09
N GLY A 47 17.28 11.63 7.09
CA GLY A 47 18.38 11.42 8.04
C GLY A 47 18.49 9.99 8.53
N ASP A 48 19.36 9.75 9.52
CA ASP A 48 19.70 8.40 10.02
C ASP A 48 18.62 7.78 10.94
N SER A 49 17.41 8.32 10.94
CA SER A 49 16.30 7.77 11.69
C SER A 49 15.83 6.47 11.05
N PRO A 50 15.71 5.38 11.83
CA PRO A 50 15.21 4.10 11.32
C PRO A 50 13.77 4.24 10.84
N ILE A 51 13.42 3.39 9.88
CA ILE A 51 12.10 3.30 9.28
C ILE A 51 11.43 2.04 9.81
N LEU A 52 10.31 2.21 10.48
CA LEU A 52 9.45 1.10 10.85
C LEU A 52 8.40 0.92 9.75
N VAL A 53 8.27 -0.30 9.22
CA VAL A 53 7.24 -0.62 8.23
C VAL A 53 6.27 -1.61 8.86
N GLY A 54 5.04 -1.17 9.09
CA GLY A 54 4.03 -1.92 9.80
C GLY A 54 2.94 -2.47 8.89
N THR A 55 2.65 -3.76 9.04
CA THR A 55 1.48 -4.41 8.41
C THR A 55 0.61 -5.12 9.46
N HIS A 56 -0.67 -5.29 9.13
CA HIS A 56 -1.61 -6.10 9.88
C HIS A 56 -1.93 -7.36 9.09
N HIS A 57 -2.60 -8.32 9.73
CA HIS A 57 -3.02 -9.52 9.04
C HIS A 57 -3.88 -9.16 7.82
N LYS A 58 -3.51 -9.70 6.65
CA LYS A 58 -4.15 -9.47 5.33
C LYS A 58 -4.09 -8.05 4.77
N THR A 59 -3.20 -7.18 5.27
CA THR A 59 -3.07 -5.80 4.74
C THR A 59 -1.90 -5.59 3.77
N GLY A 60 -1.30 -6.66 3.23
CA GLY A 60 -0.23 -6.56 2.24
C GLY A 60 1.16 -6.96 2.74
N THR A 61 1.26 -7.76 3.81
CA THR A 61 2.55 -8.26 4.34
C THR A 61 3.46 -8.85 3.27
N VAL A 62 2.90 -9.66 2.37
CA VAL A 62 3.66 -10.33 1.30
C VAL A 62 4.21 -9.31 0.30
N LEU A 63 3.40 -8.34 -0.11
CA LEU A 63 3.83 -7.28 -1.02
C LEU A 63 4.96 -6.46 -0.41
N MET A 64 4.78 -5.96 0.83
CA MET A 64 5.80 -5.16 1.50
C MET A 64 7.09 -5.95 1.75
N ARG A 65 6.99 -7.23 2.14
CA ARG A 65 8.16 -8.11 2.24
C ARG A 65 8.96 -8.14 0.94
N HIS A 66 8.27 -8.35 -0.19
CA HIS A 66 8.95 -8.42 -1.49
C HIS A 66 9.58 -7.09 -1.88
N ILE A 67 8.87 -5.98 -1.72
CA ILE A 67 9.41 -4.63 -1.96
C ILE A 67 10.67 -4.42 -1.12
N LEU A 68 10.59 -4.60 0.20
CA LEU A 68 11.72 -4.34 1.11
C LEU A 68 12.92 -5.26 0.83
N ARG A 69 12.70 -6.54 0.48
CA ARG A 69 13.78 -7.47 0.12
C ARG A 69 14.51 -7.08 -1.17
N GLN A 70 13.87 -6.36 -2.09
CA GLN A 70 14.54 -5.82 -3.29
C GLN A 70 15.21 -4.48 -2.99
N VAL A 71 14.54 -3.61 -2.23
CA VAL A 71 14.98 -2.23 -1.98
C VAL A 71 16.20 -2.17 -1.08
N CYS A 72 16.20 -2.91 0.04
CA CYS A 72 17.26 -2.81 1.03
C CYS A 72 18.68 -3.08 0.46
N PRO A 73 18.90 -4.16 -0.32
CA PRO A 73 20.20 -4.38 -0.95
C PRO A 73 20.59 -3.28 -1.95
N LEU A 74 19.63 -2.77 -2.74
CA LEU A 74 19.89 -1.73 -3.75
C LEU A 74 20.28 -0.38 -3.15
N LEU A 75 19.83 -0.11 -1.92
CA LEU A 75 20.20 1.06 -1.13
C LEU A 75 21.41 0.81 -0.21
N ASN A 76 22.00 -0.39 -0.25
CA ASN A 76 23.03 -0.83 0.69
C ASN A 76 22.60 -0.64 2.17
N TRP A 77 21.33 -0.90 2.46
CA TRP A 77 20.75 -0.76 3.78
C TRP A 77 20.72 -2.09 4.52
N ARG A 78 21.01 -2.02 5.82
CA ARG A 78 20.80 -3.12 6.75
C ARG A 78 19.35 -3.10 7.21
N CYS A 79 18.63 -4.16 6.89
CA CYS A 79 17.20 -4.27 7.19
C CYS A 79 16.89 -5.53 7.99
N SER A 80 15.91 -5.43 8.89
CA SER A 80 15.29 -6.58 9.54
C SER A 80 13.97 -6.90 8.86
N ILE A 81 13.94 -8.00 8.10
CA ILE A 81 12.75 -8.49 7.39
C ILE A 81 12.51 -9.93 7.82
N ASP A 82 11.29 -10.26 8.25
CA ASP A 82 10.95 -11.57 8.79
C ASP A 82 11.79 -12.01 10.01
N ASN A 83 12.27 -11.03 10.78
CA ASN A 83 13.18 -11.23 11.92
C ASN A 83 14.60 -11.71 11.52
N GLU A 84 15.01 -11.46 10.27
CA GLU A 84 16.37 -11.73 9.78
C GLU A 84 17.11 -10.41 9.50
N PRO A 85 18.38 -10.24 9.92
CA PRO A 85 19.22 -11.24 10.59
C PRO A 85 18.87 -11.43 12.08
N MET A 86 18.10 -10.52 12.66
CA MET A 86 17.52 -10.68 13.99
C MET A 86 16.18 -9.97 14.06
N THR A 87 15.42 -10.27 15.12
CA THR A 87 14.16 -9.59 15.40
C THR A 87 14.39 -8.12 15.66
N CYS A 88 13.70 -7.26 14.92
CA CYS A 88 13.63 -5.83 15.21
C CYS A 88 12.17 -5.41 15.36
N ASN A 89 11.85 -4.87 16.54
CA ASN A 89 10.49 -4.61 16.94
C ASN A 89 10.21 -3.15 17.27
N SER A 90 11.24 -2.34 17.51
CA SER A 90 11.10 -0.92 17.85
C SER A 90 12.21 -0.11 17.20
N ALA A 91 12.04 1.22 17.22
CA ALA A 91 13.04 2.11 16.67
C ALA A 91 14.32 2.15 17.52
N ASP A 92 14.22 1.99 18.84
CA ASP A 92 15.39 1.83 19.72
C ASP A 92 16.21 0.58 19.37
N GLN A 93 15.54 -0.54 19.09
CA GLN A 93 16.22 -1.77 18.62
C GLN A 93 16.84 -1.58 17.25
N ALA A 94 16.14 -0.89 16.34
CA ALA A 94 16.66 -0.58 15.02
C ALA A 94 17.96 0.22 15.12
N ARG A 95 17.98 1.29 15.94
CA ARG A 95 19.16 2.11 16.16
C ARG A 95 20.31 1.32 16.79
N ALA A 96 20.04 0.56 17.85
CA ALA A 96 21.07 -0.22 18.53
C ALA A 96 21.72 -1.27 17.60
N ALA A 97 20.95 -1.85 16.69
CA ALA A 97 21.44 -2.82 15.71
C ALA A 97 21.95 -2.20 14.40
N GLY A 98 21.86 -0.87 14.25
CA GLY A 98 22.23 -0.17 13.01
C GLY A 98 21.34 -0.51 11.81
N PHE A 99 20.07 -0.85 12.04
CA PHE A 99 19.10 -1.11 10.98
C PHE A 99 18.47 0.20 10.46
N GLN A 100 18.45 0.35 9.14
CA GLN A 100 17.68 1.41 8.47
C GLN A 100 16.19 1.07 8.40
N VAL A 101 15.82 -0.21 8.24
CA VAL A 101 14.42 -0.66 8.19
C VAL A 101 14.17 -1.80 9.15
N CYS A 102 13.04 -1.73 9.85
CA CYS A 102 12.48 -2.86 10.59
C CYS A 102 11.05 -3.15 10.13
N PHE A 103 10.83 -4.36 9.61
CA PHE A 103 9.53 -4.79 9.11
C PHE A 103 8.71 -5.49 10.19
N LEU A 104 7.70 -4.77 10.70
CA LEU A 104 6.79 -5.19 11.74
C LEU A 104 5.58 -5.90 11.12
N GLN A 105 5.70 -7.22 10.92
CA GLN A 105 4.66 -8.04 10.29
C GLN A 105 3.57 -8.51 11.26
N HIS A 106 2.34 -8.66 10.74
CA HIS A 106 1.20 -9.37 11.37
C HIS A 106 0.87 -8.93 12.81
N GLY A 107 0.55 -7.65 12.99
CA GLY A 107 0.02 -7.15 14.26
C GLY A 107 1.05 -6.36 15.05
N ILE A 108 1.38 -5.18 14.51
CA ILE A 108 2.24 -4.18 15.15
C ILE A 108 1.73 -3.94 16.57
N GLN A 109 2.54 -4.30 17.56
CA GLN A 109 2.16 -4.12 18.96
C GLN A 109 2.42 -2.67 19.37
N PHE A 110 1.37 -1.98 19.81
CA PHE A 110 1.35 -0.56 20.15
C PHE A 110 2.44 -0.10 21.12
N LYS A 111 2.89 -0.96 22.05
CA LYS A 111 3.95 -0.60 23.00
C LYS A 111 5.29 -0.30 22.28
N LYS A 112 5.45 -0.76 21.03
CA LYS A 112 6.71 -0.70 20.30
C LYS A 112 6.93 0.56 19.46
N ILE A 113 5.88 1.35 19.28
CA ILE A 113 5.90 2.66 18.59
C ILE A 113 5.95 3.83 19.57
N GLN A 114 5.91 3.55 20.89
CA GLN A 114 6.36 4.47 21.92
C GLN A 114 7.87 4.28 22.04
N SER A 115 8.63 5.18 21.41
CA SER A 115 10.09 5.12 21.38
C SER A 115 10.64 6.53 21.58
N ASN A 116 11.72 6.62 22.36
CA ASN A 116 12.46 7.87 22.55
C ASN A 116 13.37 8.18 21.35
N THR A 117 13.68 7.15 20.56
CA THR A 117 14.39 7.26 19.30
C THR A 117 13.48 7.88 18.23
N PRO A 118 13.88 8.98 17.56
CA PRO A 118 13.18 9.47 16.38
C PRO A 118 13.16 8.41 15.28
N PHE A 119 12.01 8.24 14.63
CA PHE A 119 11.80 7.23 13.59
C PHE A 119 10.74 7.66 12.60
N ARG A 120 10.88 7.14 11.38
CA ARG A 120 9.91 7.26 10.30
C ARG A 120 9.01 6.03 10.28
N PHE A 121 7.74 6.21 9.92
CA PHE A 121 6.77 5.12 9.99
C PHE A 121 5.96 4.96 8.71
N VAL A 122 5.95 3.75 8.17
CA VAL A 122 5.03 3.36 7.11
C VAL A 122 3.97 2.45 7.71
N HIS A 123 2.72 2.89 7.74
CA HIS A 123 1.58 2.11 8.21
C HIS A 123 0.73 1.65 7.04
N VAL A 124 0.78 0.35 6.74
CA VAL A 124 -0.03 -0.23 5.67
C VAL A 124 -1.37 -0.74 6.23
N ILE A 125 -2.45 -0.12 5.76
CA ILE A 125 -3.83 -0.48 6.05
C ILE A 125 -4.51 -1.05 4.81
N ARG A 126 -5.70 -1.62 5.00
CA ARG A 126 -6.51 -2.17 3.92
C ARG A 126 -7.97 -2.01 4.26
N ASP A 127 -8.82 -1.99 3.24
CA ASP A 127 -10.26 -1.96 3.42
C ASP A 127 -10.71 -3.12 4.34
N PRO A 128 -11.45 -2.83 5.44
CA PRO A 128 -11.98 -3.84 6.34
C PRO A 128 -12.75 -4.98 5.67
N MET A 129 -13.49 -4.68 4.60
CA MET A 129 -14.20 -5.71 3.83
C MET A 129 -13.22 -6.66 3.16
N GLU A 130 -12.19 -6.12 2.53
CA GLU A 130 -11.15 -6.91 1.86
C GLU A 130 -10.29 -7.72 2.84
N VAL A 131 -10.07 -7.21 4.04
CA VAL A 131 -9.42 -7.95 5.13
C VAL A 131 -10.23 -9.18 5.52
N VAL A 132 -11.54 -9.03 5.75
CA VAL A 132 -12.43 -10.16 6.11
C VAL A 132 -12.50 -11.18 4.98
N ILE A 133 -12.73 -10.73 3.74
CA ILE A 133 -12.82 -11.63 2.58
C ILE A 133 -11.49 -12.37 2.37
N SER A 134 -10.37 -11.65 2.45
CA SER A 134 -9.04 -12.25 2.32
C SER A 134 -8.70 -13.20 3.47
N GLY A 135 -9.14 -12.90 4.69
CA GLY A 135 -8.97 -13.74 5.86
C GLY A 135 -9.75 -15.04 5.71
N TYR A 136 -11.03 -14.95 5.35
CA TYR A 136 -11.92 -16.09 5.18
C TYR A 136 -11.36 -17.06 4.12
N GLN A 137 -11.10 -16.57 2.91
CA GLN A 137 -10.56 -17.39 1.83
C GLN A 137 -9.20 -18.02 2.16
N TYR A 138 -8.40 -17.36 2.99
CA TYR A 138 -7.12 -17.88 3.43
C TYR A 138 -7.28 -18.96 4.51
N HIS A 139 -8.09 -18.71 5.54
CA HIS A 139 -8.26 -19.63 6.66
C HIS A 139 -9.00 -20.92 6.29
N LEU A 140 -9.79 -20.94 5.20
CA LEU A 140 -10.34 -22.18 4.65
C LEU A 140 -9.26 -23.21 4.26
N LYS A 141 -8.06 -22.74 3.85
CA LYS A 141 -6.98 -23.58 3.31
C LYS A 141 -5.61 -23.33 3.96
N THR A 142 -5.57 -22.60 5.06
CA THR A 142 -4.32 -22.23 5.73
C THR A 142 -3.59 -23.45 6.27
N THR A 143 -2.27 -23.32 6.38
CA THR A 143 -1.37 -24.27 7.05
C THR A 143 -0.78 -23.68 8.34
N GLU A 144 -1.29 -22.53 8.80
CA GLU A 144 -0.83 -21.90 10.03
C GLU A 144 -1.15 -22.78 11.24
N ARG A 145 -0.12 -23.01 12.07
CA ARG A 145 -0.21 -23.93 13.21
C ARG A 145 -1.39 -23.61 14.14
N TRP A 146 -1.66 -22.32 14.39
CA TRP A 146 -2.75 -21.92 15.28
C TRP A 146 -4.13 -22.28 14.71
N ALA A 147 -4.32 -22.18 13.40
CA ALA A 147 -5.60 -22.43 12.75
C ALA A 147 -5.87 -23.93 12.51
N LEU A 148 -4.83 -24.76 12.63
CA LEU A 148 -4.89 -26.22 12.54
C LEU A 148 -5.00 -26.92 13.90
N ARG A 149 -4.78 -26.21 15.01
CA ARG A 149 -4.89 -26.77 16.36
C ARG A 149 -6.36 -26.85 16.78
N PRO A 150 -6.83 -28.01 17.29
CA PRO A 150 -8.10 -28.13 17.99
C PRO A 150 -8.28 -27.07 19.08
N ASP A 151 -9.48 -26.51 19.19
CA ASP A 151 -9.81 -25.51 20.19
C ASP A 151 -11.23 -25.71 20.72
N GLN A 152 -11.41 -25.61 22.03
CA GLN A 152 -12.73 -25.77 22.67
C GLN A 152 -13.74 -24.71 22.23
N ARG A 153 -13.28 -23.52 21.79
CA ARG A 153 -14.15 -22.50 21.19
C ARG A 153 -14.86 -22.97 19.92
N TYR A 154 -14.37 -24.05 19.32
CA TYR A 154 -14.90 -24.66 18.10
C TYR A 154 -15.23 -26.15 18.32
N ASN A 155 -15.68 -26.50 19.54
CA ASN A 155 -16.10 -27.85 19.93
C ASN A 155 -15.01 -28.92 19.68
N GLY A 156 -13.75 -28.57 19.94
CA GLY A 156 -12.61 -29.49 19.75
C GLY A 156 -12.16 -29.64 18.31
N THR A 157 -12.74 -28.91 17.35
CA THR A 157 -12.21 -28.81 15.98
C THR A 157 -11.20 -27.67 15.86
N SER A 158 -10.39 -27.69 14.81
CA SER A 158 -9.51 -26.56 14.48
C SER A 158 -10.30 -25.40 13.86
N TYR A 159 -9.76 -24.17 13.90
CA TYR A 159 -10.42 -23.01 13.29
C TYR A 159 -10.67 -23.21 11.78
N ARG A 160 -9.73 -23.84 11.06
CA ARG A 160 -9.92 -24.19 9.66
C ARG A 160 -11.07 -25.17 9.47
N GLN A 161 -11.14 -26.24 10.27
CA GLN A 161 -12.23 -27.22 10.17
C GLN A 161 -13.58 -26.58 10.48
N TYR A 162 -13.64 -25.77 11.54
CA TYR A 162 -14.81 -24.98 11.90
C TYR A 162 -15.28 -24.06 10.78
N LEU A 163 -14.38 -23.29 10.15
CA LEU A 163 -14.77 -22.45 9.02
C LEU A 163 -15.27 -23.26 7.81
N ASN A 164 -14.67 -24.42 7.54
CA ASN A 164 -15.08 -25.29 6.44
C ASN A 164 -16.42 -26.01 6.71
N SER A 165 -16.86 -26.11 7.97
CA SER A 165 -18.17 -26.69 8.31
C SER A 165 -19.33 -25.70 8.24
N LEU A 166 -19.05 -24.40 8.06
CA LEU A 166 -20.06 -23.34 8.03
C LEU A 166 -20.56 -23.05 6.61
N SER A 167 -21.78 -22.51 6.52
CA SER A 167 -22.22 -21.82 5.31
C SER A 167 -21.26 -20.65 5.00
N MET A 168 -21.21 -20.19 3.74
CA MET A 168 -20.34 -19.06 3.39
C MET A 168 -20.67 -17.80 4.19
N THR A 169 -21.96 -17.51 4.41
CA THR A 169 -22.41 -16.38 5.23
C THR A 169 -21.94 -16.49 6.67
N ASP A 170 -22.11 -17.67 7.29
CA ASP A 170 -21.69 -17.88 8.69
C ASP A 170 -20.17 -17.91 8.84
N GLY A 171 -19.46 -18.46 7.84
CA GLY A 171 -18.00 -18.42 7.75
C GLY A 171 -17.46 -17.00 7.68
N LEU A 172 -18.11 -16.12 6.91
CA LEU A 172 -17.77 -14.69 6.88
C LEU A 172 -18.08 -13.98 8.20
N ARG A 173 -19.17 -14.32 8.89
CA ARG A 173 -19.46 -13.81 10.25
C ARG A 173 -18.40 -14.25 11.26
N ALA A 174 -18.02 -15.53 11.22
CA ALA A 174 -16.95 -16.08 12.06
C ALA A 174 -15.62 -15.37 11.80
N GLU A 175 -15.26 -15.17 10.52
CA GLU A 175 -14.04 -14.46 10.15
C GLU A 175 -14.07 -12.98 10.54
N LEU A 176 -15.21 -12.29 10.40
CA LEU A 176 -15.35 -10.92 10.89
C LEU A 176 -15.13 -10.87 12.41
N LYS A 177 -15.73 -11.80 13.17
CA LYS A 177 -15.54 -11.88 14.63
C LYS A 177 -14.07 -12.12 15.01
N HIS A 178 -13.36 -12.94 14.23
CA HIS A 178 -11.92 -13.15 14.40
C HIS A 178 -11.14 -11.86 14.09
N SER A 179 -11.42 -11.23 12.94
CA SER A 179 -10.74 -10.03 12.46
C SER A 179 -10.98 -8.80 13.37
N LEU A 180 -12.17 -8.68 13.99
CA LEU A 180 -12.50 -7.67 15.00
C LEU A 180 -11.74 -7.81 16.32
N LYS A 181 -11.13 -8.98 16.58
CA LYS A 181 -10.24 -9.17 17.73
C LYS A 181 -8.77 -8.91 17.40
N ASP A 182 -8.46 -8.79 16.11
CA ASP A 182 -7.12 -8.63 15.57
C ASP A 182 -7.04 -7.39 14.64
N ALA A 183 -6.80 -7.56 13.33
CA ALA A 183 -6.50 -6.47 12.39
C ALA A 183 -7.54 -5.33 12.39
N LEU A 184 -8.84 -5.62 12.46
CA LEU A 184 -9.89 -4.58 12.45
C LEU A 184 -9.98 -3.81 13.77
N LYS A 185 -9.42 -4.36 14.85
CA LYS A 185 -9.25 -3.65 16.12
C LYS A 185 -7.95 -2.84 16.13
N THR A 186 -6.87 -3.40 15.59
CA THR A 186 -5.54 -2.78 15.69
C THR A 186 -5.33 -1.69 14.64
N MET A 187 -5.81 -1.85 13.41
CA MET A 187 -5.63 -0.83 12.36
C MET A 187 -6.15 0.56 12.76
N PRO A 188 -7.42 0.74 13.20
CA PRO A 188 -7.93 2.07 13.48
C PRO A 188 -7.30 2.67 14.75
N ARG A 189 -6.97 1.82 15.73
CA ARG A 189 -6.24 2.25 16.93
C ARG A 189 -4.85 2.77 16.60
N LEU A 190 -4.19 2.17 15.61
CA LEU A 190 -2.86 2.59 15.17
C LEU A 190 -2.95 3.89 14.39
N LEU A 191 -3.85 3.94 13.41
CA LEU A 191 -4.08 5.14 12.62
C LEU A 191 -4.36 6.35 13.51
N ASN A 192 -5.29 6.24 14.46
CA ASN A 192 -5.64 7.34 15.36
C ASN A 192 -4.45 7.85 16.19
N ARG A 193 -3.46 6.99 16.47
CA ARG A 193 -2.26 7.37 17.22
C ARG A 193 -1.17 7.97 16.35
N THR A 194 -1.17 7.70 15.05
CA THR A 194 -0.08 8.08 14.16
C THR A 194 -0.48 9.12 13.11
N ILE A 195 -1.77 9.40 12.92
CA ILE A 195 -2.28 10.32 11.90
C ILE A 195 -1.73 11.75 12.05
N GLY A 196 -1.49 12.21 13.27
CA GLY A 196 -0.90 13.52 13.55
C GLY A 196 0.62 13.49 13.75
N ARG A 197 1.26 12.32 13.64
CA ARG A 197 2.71 12.19 13.87
C ARG A 197 3.46 12.57 12.60
N ALA A 198 4.35 13.56 12.69
CA ALA A 198 5.31 13.87 11.64
C ALA A 198 6.08 12.60 11.21
N CYS A 199 6.48 12.54 9.95
CA CYS A 199 7.26 11.41 9.42
C CYS A 199 6.52 10.07 9.45
N THR A 200 5.19 10.11 9.31
CA THR A 200 4.35 8.92 9.14
C THR A 200 3.67 8.95 7.77
N LEU A 201 3.80 7.86 7.02
CA LEU A 201 3.04 7.60 5.81
C LEU A 201 2.05 6.47 6.08
N THR A 202 0.76 6.76 5.99
CA THR A 202 -0.27 5.72 5.91
C THR A 202 -0.53 5.40 4.44
N VAL A 203 -0.40 4.11 4.07
CA VAL A 203 -0.68 3.62 2.72
C VAL A 203 -1.85 2.66 2.79
N LYS A 204 -2.87 2.85 1.95
CA LYS A 204 -3.91 1.85 1.76
C LYS A 204 -3.41 0.85 0.73
N LEU A 205 -3.61 -0.45 0.95
CA LEU A 205 -3.17 -1.47 -0.02
C LEU A 205 -3.80 -1.24 -1.39
N GLU A 206 -5.03 -0.72 -1.42
CA GLU A 206 -5.75 -0.36 -2.64
C GLU A 206 -5.07 0.77 -3.44
N ASP A 207 -4.20 1.57 -2.81
CA ASP A 207 -3.46 2.64 -3.50
C ASP A 207 -2.48 2.03 -4.53
N PHE A 208 -1.91 0.86 -4.26
CA PHE A 208 -1.03 0.17 -5.22
C PHE A 208 -1.77 -0.32 -6.47
N GLU A 209 -3.04 -0.69 -6.32
CA GLU A 209 -3.90 -1.08 -7.43
C GLU A 209 -4.32 0.14 -8.25
N ARG A 210 -4.67 1.24 -7.58
CA ARG A 210 -5.14 2.48 -8.22
C ARG A 210 -4.01 3.23 -8.92
N ASP A 211 -2.90 3.42 -8.23
CA ASP A 211 -1.73 4.16 -8.72
C ASP A 211 -0.46 3.56 -8.09
N TRP A 212 0.06 2.52 -8.75
CA TRP A 212 1.30 1.87 -8.34
C TRP A 212 2.45 2.87 -8.22
N ARG A 213 2.66 3.73 -9.24
CA ARG A 213 3.83 4.60 -9.32
C ARG A 213 3.75 5.75 -8.32
N GLY A 214 2.60 6.40 -8.17
CA GLY A 214 2.42 7.42 -7.14
C GLY A 214 2.55 6.83 -5.73
N THR A 215 2.08 5.60 -5.52
CA THR A 215 2.23 4.91 -4.23
C THR A 215 3.69 4.58 -3.93
N THR A 216 4.46 4.05 -4.90
CA THR A 216 5.89 3.78 -4.69
C THR A 216 6.71 5.06 -4.55
N THR A 217 6.34 6.13 -5.27
CA THR A 217 6.98 7.45 -5.11
C THR A 217 6.84 7.98 -3.68
N ARG A 218 5.65 7.87 -3.06
CA ARG A 218 5.48 8.24 -1.64
C ARG A 218 6.30 7.36 -0.70
N LEU A 219 6.47 6.08 -1.02
CA LEU A 219 7.36 5.19 -0.25
C LEU A 219 8.82 5.62 -0.36
N TRP A 220 9.29 5.97 -1.56
CA TRP A 220 10.65 6.48 -1.80
C TRP A 220 10.90 7.78 -1.06
N ASP A 221 9.91 8.68 -1.07
CA ASP A 221 9.97 9.94 -0.33
C ASP A 221 10.15 9.71 1.17
N ILE A 222 9.28 8.94 1.83
CA ILE A 222 9.48 8.67 3.26
C ILE A 222 10.76 7.86 3.54
N MET A 223 11.25 7.09 2.58
CA MET A 223 12.55 6.43 2.66
C MET A 223 13.74 7.39 2.51
N GLY A 224 13.54 8.61 2.04
CA GLY A 224 14.60 9.60 1.81
C GLY A 224 15.38 9.34 0.53
N VAL A 225 14.75 8.73 -0.47
CA VAL A 225 15.35 8.52 -1.80
C VAL A 225 15.14 9.78 -2.63
N GLU A 226 16.15 10.65 -2.65
CA GLU A 226 16.10 11.93 -3.38
C GLU A 226 16.62 11.82 -4.82
N ASP A 227 17.54 10.87 -5.08
CA ASP A 227 18.11 10.66 -6.40
C ASP A 227 17.11 9.96 -7.34
N SER A 228 16.74 10.65 -8.41
CA SER A 228 15.78 10.15 -9.40
C SER A 228 16.24 8.88 -10.13
N GLY A 229 17.55 8.69 -10.33
CA GLY A 229 18.13 7.48 -10.91
C GLY A 229 18.06 6.29 -9.97
N VAL A 230 18.29 6.51 -8.67
CA VAL A 230 18.06 5.51 -7.62
C VAL A 230 16.58 5.13 -7.59
N ALA A 231 15.67 6.11 -7.55
CA ALA A 231 14.23 5.86 -7.55
C ALA A 231 13.79 5.03 -8.76
N LEU A 232 14.28 5.35 -9.96
CA LEU A 232 14.01 4.58 -11.18
C LEU A 232 14.48 3.12 -11.08
N ARG A 233 15.69 2.88 -10.55
CA ARG A 233 16.20 1.52 -10.35
C ARG A 233 15.36 0.73 -9.35
N LEU A 234 14.89 1.37 -8.28
CA LEU A 234 14.00 0.74 -7.30
C LEU A 234 12.67 0.36 -7.95
N ASP A 235 12.04 1.29 -8.68
CA ASP A 235 10.78 1.05 -9.41
C ASP A 235 10.91 -0.13 -10.39
N GLN A 236 12.01 -0.18 -11.16
CA GLN A 236 12.29 -1.30 -12.06
C GLN A 236 12.40 -2.63 -11.31
N ALA A 237 13.12 -2.66 -10.19
CA ALA A 237 13.34 -3.88 -9.40
C ALA A 237 12.05 -4.42 -8.78
N ILE A 238 11.15 -3.54 -8.33
CA ILE A 238 9.88 -3.95 -7.71
C ILE A 238 8.73 -4.13 -8.70
N SER A 239 8.89 -3.67 -9.95
CA SER A 239 7.86 -3.77 -10.99
C SER A 239 7.27 -5.18 -11.11
N LYS A 240 8.08 -6.24 -10.97
CA LYS A 240 7.67 -7.66 -10.98
C LYS A 240 6.68 -8.06 -9.89
N HIS A 241 6.56 -7.26 -8.83
CA HIS A 241 5.63 -7.47 -7.72
C HIS A 241 4.31 -6.71 -7.90
N ASN A 242 4.19 -5.88 -8.95
CA ASN A 242 2.91 -5.33 -9.36
C ASN A 242 2.06 -6.44 -10.00
N VAL A 243 1.14 -6.98 -9.19
CA VAL A 243 0.19 -8.02 -9.61
C VAL A 243 -1.12 -7.45 -10.18
N TYR A 244 -1.23 -6.12 -10.25
CA TYR A 244 -2.41 -5.40 -10.75
C TYR A 244 -2.30 -5.02 -12.24
N GLN A 245 -1.16 -5.28 -12.87
CA GLN A 245 -0.99 -5.09 -14.32
C GLN A 245 -1.78 -6.14 -15.11
N ALA A 246 -2.57 -5.69 -16.09
CA ALA A 246 -3.46 -6.51 -16.89
C ALA A 246 -2.77 -7.62 -17.70
N GLU A 247 -1.50 -7.41 -18.08
CA GLU A 247 -0.76 -8.28 -19.01
C GLU A 247 0.00 -9.43 -18.33
N ARG A 248 -0.09 -9.58 -17.00
CA ARG A 248 0.65 -10.65 -16.31
C ARG A 248 -0.19 -11.90 -16.11
N PRO A 249 0.38 -13.10 -16.37
CA PRO A 249 -0.17 -14.32 -15.81
C PRO A 249 -0.30 -14.09 -14.31
N ARG A 250 -1.51 -14.25 -13.76
CA ARG A 250 -1.71 -14.24 -12.31
C ARG A 250 -0.89 -15.40 -11.76
N TYR A 251 0.36 -15.14 -11.37
CA TYR A 251 1.18 -16.12 -10.69
C TYR A 251 0.35 -16.61 -9.52
N PHE A 252 0.04 -17.91 -9.52
CA PHE A 252 -0.71 -18.60 -8.47
C PHE A 252 0.13 -18.59 -7.20
N ASN A 253 0.21 -17.43 -6.57
CA ASN A 253 0.70 -17.33 -5.22
C ASN A 253 -0.44 -17.81 -4.33
N LYS A 254 -0.20 -18.76 -3.40
CA LYS A 254 -1.24 -19.29 -2.49
C LYS A 254 -1.98 -18.19 -1.70
N HIS A 255 -1.38 -16.99 -1.65
CA HIS A 255 -1.88 -15.79 -1.00
C HIS A 255 -2.73 -14.85 -1.89
N VAL A 256 -2.76 -15.05 -3.22
CA VAL A 256 -3.63 -14.31 -4.15
C VAL A 256 -4.82 -15.22 -4.48
N SER A 257 -6.01 -14.89 -3.98
CA SER A 257 -7.20 -15.75 -4.15
C SER A 257 -7.71 -15.71 -5.60
N SER A 258 -7.72 -16.86 -6.29
CA SER A 258 -8.31 -17.04 -7.62
C SER A 258 -9.67 -17.76 -7.63
N GLY A 259 -10.23 -18.13 -6.48
CA GLY A 259 -11.48 -18.89 -6.35
C GLY A 259 -12.64 -18.06 -5.79
N THR A 260 -13.82 -18.20 -6.44
CA THR A 260 -15.02 -17.35 -6.32
C THR A 260 -14.73 -15.88 -6.66
N SER A 261 -15.47 -15.29 -7.62
CA SER A 261 -15.29 -13.86 -7.93
C SER A 261 -15.48 -13.08 -6.63
N ARG A 262 -14.44 -12.37 -6.17
CA ARG A 262 -14.51 -11.53 -4.95
C ARG A 262 -15.72 -10.57 -5.02
N GLY A 263 -16.17 -10.22 -6.22
CA GLY A 263 -17.42 -9.48 -6.45
C GLY A 263 -18.66 -10.15 -5.86
N ALA A 264 -18.83 -11.47 -6.03
CA ALA A 264 -19.96 -12.20 -5.46
C ALA A 264 -19.90 -12.23 -3.92
N ILE A 265 -18.72 -12.42 -3.34
CA ILE A 265 -18.54 -12.38 -1.89
C ILE A 265 -18.83 -10.97 -1.35
N ARG A 266 -18.37 -9.92 -2.03
CA ARG A 266 -18.70 -8.52 -1.67
C ARG A 266 -20.20 -8.27 -1.70
N ALA A 267 -20.88 -8.71 -2.76
CA ALA A 267 -22.34 -8.58 -2.89
C ALA A 267 -23.07 -9.30 -1.74
N LEU A 268 -22.63 -10.52 -1.40
CA LEU A 268 -23.15 -11.26 -0.26
C LEU A 268 -22.93 -10.49 1.05
N VAL A 269 -21.72 -9.99 1.31
CA VAL A 269 -21.39 -9.24 2.52
C VAL A 269 -22.29 -8.02 2.66
N ARG A 270 -22.48 -7.24 1.57
CA ARG A 270 -23.40 -6.08 1.53
C ARG A 270 -24.85 -6.46 1.80
N GLY A 271 -25.27 -7.63 1.31
CA GLY A 271 -26.62 -8.16 1.54
C GLY A 271 -26.90 -8.67 2.96
N VAL A 272 -25.91 -8.66 3.87
CA VAL A 272 -26.04 -9.13 5.25
C VAL A 272 -25.86 -7.94 6.21
N PRO A 273 -26.95 -7.28 6.66
CA PRO A 273 -26.89 -5.98 7.33
C PRO A 273 -26.00 -5.91 8.57
N ASP A 274 -26.01 -6.94 9.41
CA ASP A 274 -25.23 -6.94 10.66
C ASP A 274 -23.73 -7.17 10.42
N LEU A 275 -23.37 -7.94 9.38
CA LEU A 275 -21.99 -8.12 8.94
C LEU A 275 -21.49 -6.81 8.32
N TYR A 276 -22.31 -6.24 7.45
CA TYR A 276 -21.96 -5.05 6.70
C TYR A 276 -21.85 -3.81 7.58
N GLY A 277 -22.79 -3.58 8.49
CA GLY A 277 -22.77 -2.45 9.41
C GLY A 277 -21.49 -2.40 10.24
N LYS A 278 -21.07 -3.54 10.81
CA LYS A 278 -19.81 -3.63 11.57
C LYS A 278 -18.57 -3.35 10.71
N ILE A 279 -18.58 -3.76 9.44
CA ILE A 279 -17.50 -3.46 8.50
C ILE A 279 -17.47 -1.96 8.21
N GLN A 280 -18.64 -1.34 8.01
CA GLN A 280 -18.77 0.10 7.78
C GLN A 280 -18.30 0.93 8.97
N ASP A 281 -18.61 0.52 10.20
CA ASP A 281 -18.11 1.19 11.41
C ASP A 281 -16.58 1.24 11.45
N VAL A 282 -15.91 0.16 11.05
CA VAL A 282 -14.44 0.11 10.99
C VAL A 282 -13.90 0.93 9.81
N ARG A 283 -14.58 0.88 8.65
CA ARG A 283 -14.24 1.69 7.47
C ARG A 283 -14.24 3.18 7.78
N ALA A 284 -15.30 3.67 8.44
CA ALA A 284 -15.43 5.06 8.85
C ALA A 284 -14.25 5.50 9.74
N ARG A 285 -13.88 4.67 10.72
CA ARG A 285 -12.74 4.93 11.61
C ARG A 285 -11.37 4.90 10.92
N LEU A 286 -11.30 4.37 9.70
CA LEU A 286 -10.09 4.33 8.87
C LEU A 286 -10.09 5.40 7.76
N GLY A 287 -11.11 6.26 7.71
CA GLY A 287 -11.24 7.29 6.67
C GLY A 287 -11.48 6.68 5.28
N TYR A 288 -12.19 5.56 5.20
CA TYR A 288 -12.75 5.09 3.93
C TYR A 288 -14.08 5.80 3.69
N PRO A 289 -14.39 6.18 2.43
CA PRO A 289 -15.65 6.82 2.11
C PRO A 289 -16.82 5.89 2.43
N ALA A 290 -17.96 6.52 2.74
CA ALA A 290 -19.25 5.85 2.81
C ALA A 290 -19.59 5.22 1.44
N GLU A 291 -20.41 4.18 1.47
CA GLU A 291 -20.82 3.46 0.27
C GLU A 291 -21.40 4.38 -0.81
N GLY A 292 -21.10 4.08 -2.08
CA GLY A 292 -21.54 4.87 -3.23
C GLY A 292 -20.71 6.12 -3.52
N ARG A 293 -19.88 6.58 -2.57
CA ARG A 293 -18.98 7.74 -2.72
C ARG A 293 -17.52 7.36 -2.94
N GLU A 294 -17.27 6.09 -3.25
CA GLU A 294 -15.91 5.56 -3.44
C GLU A 294 -15.19 6.20 -4.64
N MET A 295 -15.96 6.72 -5.60
CA MET A 295 -15.47 7.48 -6.76
C MET A 295 -15.40 9.00 -6.53
N GLU A 296 -16.09 9.55 -5.52
CA GLU A 296 -16.07 11.00 -5.23
C GLU A 296 -14.79 11.44 -4.51
N SER A 297 -14.10 10.52 -3.84
CA SER A 297 -12.81 10.80 -3.17
C SER A 297 -11.59 10.78 -4.11
N ALA A 298 -11.80 10.73 -5.42
CA ALA A 298 -10.75 10.56 -6.44
C ALA A 298 -10.35 11.87 -7.16
N TYR A 299 -10.79 13.04 -6.68
CA TYR A 299 -10.42 14.36 -7.21
C TYR A 299 -9.92 15.28 -6.09
#